data_AF-A0A4Q3R272-F1
#
_entry.id   AF-A0A4Q3R272-F1
#
_cell.length_a   1.000
_cell.length_b   1.000
_cell.length_c   1.000
_cell.angle_alpha   90.00
_cell.angle_beta   90.00
_cell.angle_gamma   90.00
#
_symmetry.space_group_name_H-M   'P 1'
#
loop_
_entity.id
_entity.type
_entity.pdbx_description
1 polymer ?
#
loop_
_entity_poly.entity_id
_entity_poly.type
_entity_poly.pdbx_seq_one_letter_code
_entity_poly.pdbx_strand_id
1 'polypeptide(L)'
;PNSRAGSKGMPGTGGPGYKIDCELTGENQYHDRGVLSMAHAGRNTGGSQFFICHSRDNTSHLDRNHTCFGRVVEGLDIIDDIRQGDVIEKVTIKEE
;
A
#
# COMPACT_ATOMS: atom_id res chain seq x y z
N PRO A 1 3.00 -2.02 10.90
CA PRO A 1 4.35 -1.46 10.61
C PRO A 1 4.99 -0.86 11.86
N ASN A 2 6.27 -1.16 12.14
CA ASN A 2 7.03 -0.56 13.25
C ASN A 2 7.48 0.87 12.90
N SER A 3 6.59 1.68 12.34
CA SER A 3 6.89 3.03 11.83
C SER A 3 6.55 4.16 12.80
N ARG A 4 5.92 3.86 13.95
CA ARG A 4 5.54 4.86 14.96
C ARG A 4 6.61 5.01 16.04
N ALA A 5 6.82 6.24 16.50
CA ALA A 5 7.68 6.54 17.65
C ALA A 5 7.30 5.65 18.86
N GLY A 6 8.30 5.02 19.48
CA GLY A 6 8.12 4.05 20.57
C GLY A 6 8.00 2.59 20.15
N SER A 7 7.94 2.29 18.84
CA SER A 7 8.03 0.92 18.34
C SER A 7 9.45 0.39 18.49
N LYS A 8 9.63 -0.83 19.02
CA LYS A 8 10.95 -1.43 19.28
C LYS A 8 11.60 -2.12 18.06
N GLY A 9 10.87 -2.27 16.94
CA GLY A 9 11.36 -2.97 15.75
C GLY A 9 11.78 -2.04 14.62
N MET A 10 12.44 -2.61 13.60
CA MET A 10 12.86 -1.87 12.40
C MET A 10 11.62 -1.40 11.59
N PRO A 11 11.55 -0.11 11.17
CA PRO A 11 10.51 0.34 10.26
C PRO A 11 10.38 -0.59 9.04
N GLY A 12 9.15 -0.89 8.63
CA GLY A 12 8.88 -1.84 7.54
C GLY A 12 8.79 -3.32 7.96
N THR A 13 9.13 -3.70 9.19
CA THR A 13 9.04 -5.11 9.65
C THR A 13 7.82 -5.43 10.53
N GLY A 14 7.04 -4.41 10.91
CA GLY A 14 5.88 -4.60 11.78
C GLY A 14 4.60 -4.95 11.01
N GLY A 15 3.68 -5.66 11.66
CA GLY A 15 2.37 -6.02 11.11
C GLY A 15 1.25 -5.86 12.13
N PRO A 16 -0.01 -6.10 11.74
CA PRO A 16 -1.16 -5.92 12.62
C PRO A 16 -1.44 -7.14 13.53
N GLY A 17 -0.55 -8.14 13.55
CA GLY A 17 -0.73 -9.39 14.31
C GLY A 17 -1.50 -10.48 13.54
N TYR A 18 -2.03 -10.16 12.37
CA TYR A 18 -2.62 -11.11 11.43
C TYR A 18 -2.00 -10.95 10.04
N LYS A 19 -2.24 -11.94 9.18
CA LYS A 19 -1.83 -11.94 7.77
C LYS A 19 -3.06 -12.14 6.90
N ILE A 20 -3.04 -11.53 5.71
CA ILE A 20 -4.05 -11.72 4.69
C ILE A 20 -3.45 -12.39 3.46
N ASP A 21 -4.28 -13.18 2.77
CA ASP A 21 -3.93 -13.85 1.54
C ASP A 21 -3.81 -12.85 0.37
N CYS A 22 -3.03 -13.22 -0.65
CA CYS A 22 -2.92 -12.41 -1.86
C CYS A 22 -4.12 -12.65 -2.79
N GLU A 23 -4.85 -11.60 -3.14
CA GLU A 23 -6.00 -11.64 -4.05
C GLU A 23 -5.58 -11.16 -5.44
N LEU A 24 -5.01 -12.07 -6.23
CA LEU A 24 -4.30 -11.74 -7.49
C LEU A 24 -5.11 -12.05 -8.76
N THR A 25 -6.25 -12.72 -8.61
CA THR A 25 -7.08 -13.21 -9.72
C THR A 25 -8.17 -12.24 -10.14
N GLY A 26 -8.28 -11.08 -9.49
CA GLY A 26 -9.23 -10.05 -9.88
C GLY A 26 -8.88 -9.43 -11.24
N GLU A 27 -9.90 -9.00 -11.97
CA GLU A 27 -9.75 -8.33 -13.26
C GLU A 27 -9.00 -6.98 -13.14
N ASN A 28 -9.06 -6.33 -11.97
CA ASN A 28 -8.51 -4.98 -11.73
C ASN A 28 -7.19 -4.97 -10.95
N GLN A 29 -6.34 -5.99 -11.15
CA GLN A 29 -5.05 -6.13 -10.45
C GLN A 29 -3.91 -5.44 -11.22
N TYR A 30 -4.13 -4.16 -11.57
CA TYR A 30 -3.17 -3.32 -12.30
C TYR A 30 -2.66 -2.19 -11.41
N HIS A 31 -1.34 -2.08 -11.28
CA HIS A 31 -0.66 -1.04 -10.52
C HIS A 31 -0.50 0.21 -11.39
N ASP A 32 -1.61 0.88 -11.68
CA ASP A 32 -1.63 2.18 -12.33
C ASP A 32 -1.32 3.30 -11.34
N ARG A 33 -1.01 4.49 -11.86
CA ARG A 33 -0.79 5.67 -11.03
C ARG A 33 -2.01 5.92 -10.12
N GLY A 34 -1.75 6.10 -8.82
CA GLY A 34 -2.78 6.31 -7.80
C GLY A 34 -3.42 5.03 -7.26
N VAL A 35 -3.03 3.84 -7.74
CA VAL A 35 -3.53 2.58 -7.18
C VAL A 35 -2.87 2.30 -5.83
N LEU A 36 -3.69 1.90 -4.86
CA LEU A 36 -3.30 1.44 -3.53
C LEU A 36 -3.17 -0.08 -3.55
N SER A 37 -1.99 -0.56 -3.15
CA SER A 37 -1.67 -1.98 -3.15
C SER A 37 -1.01 -2.44 -1.86
N MET A 38 -1.28 -3.69 -1.47
CA MET A 38 -0.79 -4.28 -0.22
C MET A 38 0.68 -4.69 -0.36
N ALA A 39 1.52 -4.20 0.56
CA ALA A 39 2.88 -4.67 0.70
C ALA A 39 2.91 -6.00 1.47
N HIS A 40 3.75 -6.93 1.02
CA HIS A 40 3.95 -8.23 1.64
C HIS A 40 5.43 -8.64 1.51
N ALA A 41 5.87 -9.57 2.36
CA ALA A 41 7.23 -10.13 2.37
C ALA A 41 7.28 -11.52 1.70
N GLY A 42 6.33 -11.80 0.80
CA GLY A 42 6.07 -13.12 0.22
C GLY A 42 4.57 -13.42 0.14
N ARG A 43 4.18 -14.39 -0.70
CA ARG A 43 2.78 -14.77 -0.89
C ARG A 43 2.09 -15.00 0.47
N ASN A 44 0.90 -14.44 0.62
CA ASN A 44 0.04 -14.56 1.80
C ASN A 44 0.66 -14.00 3.10
N THR A 45 1.44 -12.93 2.97
CA THR A 45 2.00 -12.19 4.11
C THR A 45 1.58 -10.71 4.11
N GLY A 46 0.49 -10.39 3.42
CA GLY A 46 -0.11 -9.06 3.51
C GLY A 46 -0.52 -8.76 4.95
N GLY A 47 -0.49 -7.49 5.34
CA GLY A 47 -0.79 -7.09 6.72
C GLY A 47 -1.39 -5.70 6.77
N SER A 48 -0.59 -4.73 7.19
CA SER A 48 -1.02 -3.33 7.35
C SER A 48 -0.14 -2.32 6.60
N GLN A 49 0.82 -2.82 5.81
CA GLN A 49 1.67 -1.98 4.99
C GLN A 49 1.09 -1.95 3.58
N PHE A 50 0.95 -0.76 3.03
CA PHE A 50 0.48 -0.54 1.67
C PHE A 50 1.36 0.50 0.99
N PHE A 51 1.26 0.59 -0.33
CA PHE A 51 1.94 1.59 -1.13
C PHE A 51 0.97 2.20 -2.15
N ILE A 52 1.30 3.41 -2.61
CA ILE A 52 0.59 4.13 -3.67
C ILE A 52 1.53 4.19 -4.87
N CYS A 53 1.04 3.83 -6.05
CA CYS A 53 1.86 3.84 -7.26
C CYS A 53 1.97 5.26 -7.85
N HIS A 54 3.19 5.77 -8.06
CA HIS A 54 3.41 7.09 -8.68
C HIS A 54 3.36 7.07 -10.21
N SER A 55 3.70 5.94 -10.83
CA SER A 55 3.79 5.83 -12.29
C SER A 55 3.60 4.37 -12.72
N ARG A 56 2.75 4.15 -13.73
CA ARG A 56 2.49 2.83 -14.30
C ARG A 56 3.74 2.17 -14.87
N ASP A 57 4.58 2.91 -15.58
CA ASP A 57 5.76 2.35 -16.25
C ASP A 57 6.68 1.62 -15.27
N ASN A 58 6.89 2.20 -14.09
CA ASN A 58 7.73 1.61 -13.05
C ASN A 58 7.02 0.54 -12.23
N THR A 59 5.68 0.46 -12.21
CA THR A 59 4.93 -0.46 -11.33
C THR A 59 4.23 -1.59 -12.06
N SER A 60 4.25 -1.60 -13.40
CA SER A 60 3.64 -2.65 -14.23
C SER A 60 4.08 -4.07 -13.88
N HIS A 61 5.33 -4.26 -13.46
CA HIS A 61 5.87 -5.56 -13.05
C HIS A 61 5.28 -6.09 -11.73
N LEU A 62 4.60 -5.24 -10.95
CA LEU A 62 3.93 -5.62 -9.70
C LEU A 62 2.54 -6.21 -9.92
N ASP A 63 2.01 -6.12 -11.14
CA ASP A 63 0.70 -6.65 -11.51
C ASP A 63 0.56 -8.11 -11.17
N ARG A 64 -0.57 -8.44 -10.53
CA ARG A 64 -0.86 -9.79 -10.03
C ARG A 64 0.23 -10.38 -9.13
N ASN A 65 1.16 -9.57 -8.62
CA ASN A 65 2.10 -9.95 -7.56
C ASN A 65 1.72 -9.31 -6.23
N HIS A 66 1.06 -8.15 -6.25
CA HIS A 66 0.52 -7.47 -5.08
C HIS A 66 -0.98 -7.24 -5.23
N THR A 67 -1.72 -7.40 -4.14
CA THR A 67 -3.16 -7.16 -4.11
C THR A 67 -3.44 -5.66 -4.23
N CYS A 68 -4.04 -5.24 -5.34
CA CYS A 68 -4.66 -3.93 -5.53
C CYS A 68 -6.01 -3.92 -4.81
N PHE A 69 -6.25 -2.95 -3.93
CA PHE A 69 -7.49 -2.87 -3.14
C PHE A 69 -8.19 -1.50 -3.19
N GLY A 70 -7.57 -0.50 -3.82
CA GLY A 70 -8.18 0.82 -3.96
C GLY A 70 -7.46 1.69 -4.97
N ARG A 71 -8.03 2.85 -5.28
CA ARG A 71 -7.39 3.90 -6.07
C ARG A 71 -7.73 5.28 -5.52
N VAL A 72 -6.80 6.20 -5.65
CA VAL A 72 -7.02 7.62 -5.39
C VAL A 72 -8.03 8.15 -6.41
N VAL A 73 -9.10 8.77 -5.91
CA VAL A 73 -10.17 9.37 -6.75
C VAL A 73 -10.04 10.89 -6.84
N GLU A 74 -9.44 11.52 -5.84
CA GLU A 74 -9.21 12.96 -5.74
C GLU A 74 -7.82 13.21 -5.15
N GLY A 75 -7.13 14.27 -5.58
CA GLY A 75 -5.78 14.61 -5.09
C GLY A 75 -4.66 13.75 -5.68
N LEU A 76 -4.77 13.35 -6.96
CA LEU A 76 -3.75 12.55 -7.65
C LEU A 76 -2.43 13.32 -7.86
N ASP A 77 -2.49 14.64 -7.86
CA ASP A 77 -1.37 15.58 -7.89
C ASP A 77 -0.56 15.55 -6.59
N ILE A 78 -1.23 15.42 -5.44
CA ILE A 78 -0.59 15.33 -4.12
C ILE A 78 0.38 14.15 -4.05
N ILE A 79 0.13 13.08 -4.81
CA ILE A 79 1.03 11.93 -4.89
C ILE A 79 2.45 12.37 -5.27
N ASP A 80 2.61 13.29 -6.22
CA ASP A 80 3.94 13.76 -6.64
C ASP A 80 4.61 14.66 -5.60
N ASP A 81 3.85 15.24 -4.68
CA ASP A 81 4.38 16.09 -3.61
C ASP A 81 4.86 15.29 -2.39
N ILE A 82 4.52 14.00 -2.29
CA ILE A 82 4.93 13.14 -1.17
C ILE A 82 6.45 12.99 -1.14
N ARG A 83 7.05 13.23 0.02
CA ARG A 83 8.50 13.12 0.25
C ARG A 83 8.83 12.05 1.26
N GLN A 84 10.07 11.56 1.18
CA GLN A 84 10.59 10.63 2.17
C GLN A 84 10.52 11.26 3.57
N GLY A 85 9.87 10.56 4.49
CA GLY A 85 9.70 11.00 5.88
C GLY A 85 8.36 11.67 6.17
N ASP A 86 7.52 11.90 5.15
CA ASP A 86 6.15 12.38 5.38
C ASP A 86 5.37 11.40 6.25
N VAL A 87 4.61 11.96 7.19
CA VAL A 87 3.89 11.21 8.20
C VAL A 87 2.40 11.28 7.91
N ILE A 88 1.76 10.12 7.88
CA ILE A 88 0.29 10.05 7.85
C ILE A 88 -0.23 10.44 9.23
N GLU A 89 -0.81 11.64 9.34
CA GLU A 89 -1.38 12.14 10.58
C GLU A 89 -2.68 11.42 10.96
N LYS A 90 -3.56 11.19 9.98
CA LYS A 90 -4.87 10.57 10.19
C LYS A 90 -5.36 9.85 8.94
N VAL A 91 -5.96 8.67 9.13
CA VAL A 91 -6.72 7.94 8.12
C VAL A 91 -8.13 7.73 8.67
N THR A 92 -9.15 7.94 7.85
CA THR A 92 -10.55 7.70 8.22
C THR A 92 -11.20 6.87 7.12
N ILE A 93 -11.85 5.77 7.52
CA ILE A 93 -12.63 4.92 6.63
C ILE A 93 -14.10 5.22 6.96
N LYS A 94 -14.89 5.50 5.93
CA LYS A 94 -16.34 5.71 6.04
C LYS A 94 -17.01 4.70 5.12
N GLU A 95 -18.11 4.13 5.59
CA GLU A 95 -19.02 3.40 4.71
C GLU A 95 -19.80 4.45 3.92
N GLU A 96 -19.90 4.25 2.60
CA GLU A 96 -20.70 5.08 1.69
C GLU A 96 -22.05 4.41 1.41
#